data_AF-A0A966Q1P2-F1
#
_entry.id   AF-A0A966Q1P2-F1
#
_cell.length_a   1.000
_cell.length_b   1.000
_cell.length_c   1.000
_cell.angle_alpha   90.00
_cell.angle_beta   90.00
_cell.angle_gamma   90.00
#
_symmetry.space_group_name_H-M   'P 1'
#
loop_
_entity.id
_entity.type
_entity.pdbx_description
1 polymer ?
#
loop_
_entity_poly.entity_id
_entity_poly.type
_entity_poly.pdbx_seq_one_letter_code
_entity_poly.pdbx_strand_id
1 'polypeptide(L)'
;MRLTVQEKQEVIKIVEGSELGVHQTLLRLGIAKSTFYKWYKAYLDQGMVGLEPKPPSNRRQWNTIPEGEKTLVVELALEYSDLSPRELACKLSDTRGVF
;
A
#
# COMPACT_ATOMS: atom_id res chain seq x y z
N MET A 1 -17.39 0.00 -1.54
CA MET A 1 -17.47 0.85 -2.74
C MET A 1 -16.19 1.66 -2.86
N ARG A 2 -15.51 1.65 -4.01
CA ARG A 2 -14.36 2.53 -4.26
C ARG A 2 -14.86 3.72 -5.07
N LEU A 3 -14.83 4.90 -4.47
CA LEU A 3 -15.13 6.16 -5.17
C LEU A 3 -13.87 6.68 -5.86
N THR A 4 -14.06 7.22 -7.05
CA THR A 4 -13.09 8.06 -7.76
C THR A 4 -12.79 9.34 -6.98
N VAL A 5 -11.72 10.02 -7.36
CA VAL A 5 -11.34 11.30 -6.74
C VAL A 5 -12.45 12.34 -6.92
N GLN A 6 -13.04 12.40 -8.10
CA GLN A 6 -14.11 13.34 -8.44
C GLN A 6 -15.37 13.08 -7.61
N GLU A 7 -15.81 11.81 -7.49
CA GLU A 7 -16.96 11.46 -6.66
C GLU A 7 -16.73 11.81 -5.18
N LYS A 8 -15.50 11.62 -4.66
CA LYS A 8 -15.18 12.04 -3.29
C LYS A 8 -15.28 13.56 -3.11
N GLN A 9 -14.87 14.34 -4.11
CA GLN A 9 -14.98 15.79 -4.07
C GLN A 9 -16.44 16.24 -4.12
N GLU A 10 -17.26 15.61 -4.96
CA GLU A 10 -18.70 15.87 -5.03
C GLU A 10 -19.38 15.58 -3.69
N VAL A 11 -19.04 14.47 -3.04
CA VAL A 11 -19.51 14.17 -1.68
C VAL A 11 -19.15 15.28 -0.70
N ILE A 12 -17.91 15.79 -0.74
CA ILE A 12 -17.49 16.89 0.14
C ILE A 12 -18.33 18.15 -0.11
N LYS A 13 -18.50 18.56 -1.37
CA LYS A 13 -19.32 19.72 -1.75
C LYS A 13 -20.78 19.57 -1.31
N ILE A 14 -21.36 18.38 -1.49
CA ILE A 14 -22.74 18.09 -1.07
C ILE A 14 -22.86 18.23 0.45
N VAL A 15 -21.89 17.71 1.21
CA VAL A 15 -21.92 17.78 2.67
C VAL A 15 -21.69 19.20 3.18
N GLU A 16 -20.82 19.99 2.55
CA GLU A 16 -20.59 21.41 2.88
C GLU A 16 -21.82 22.28 2.59
N GLY A 17 -22.53 22.01 1.49
CA GLY A 17 -23.73 22.75 1.09
C GLY A 17 -25.04 22.23 1.68
N SER A 18 -25.01 21.19 2.53
CA SER A 18 -26.24 20.58 3.03
C SER A 18 -26.79 21.26 4.28
N GLU A 19 -28.09 21.53 4.27
CA GLU A 19 -28.83 22.04 5.42
C GLU A 19 -29.20 20.93 6.44
N LEU A 20 -29.12 19.65 6.06
CA LEU A 20 -29.52 18.51 6.89
C LEU A 20 -28.47 18.14 7.96
N GLY A 21 -27.35 18.86 7.98
CA GLY A 21 -26.18 18.56 8.80
C GLY A 21 -25.39 17.34 8.30
N VAL A 22 -24.13 17.28 8.71
CA VAL A 22 -23.15 16.29 8.20
C VAL A 22 -23.64 14.86 8.41
N HIS A 23 -24.19 14.53 9.57
CA HIS A 23 -24.58 13.15 9.89
C HIS A 23 -25.72 12.63 9.00
N GLN A 24 -26.81 13.39 8.87
CA GLN A 24 -27.96 12.93 8.09
C GLN A 24 -27.62 12.85 6.60
N THR A 25 -26.83 13.81 6.10
CA THR A 25 -26.36 13.81 4.72
C THR A 25 -25.53 12.57 4.40
N LEU A 26 -24.56 12.24 5.25
CA LEU A 26 -23.73 11.04 5.08
C LEU A 26 -24.53 9.74 5.19
N LEU A 27 -25.54 9.70 6.06
CA LEU A 27 -26.44 8.54 6.18
C LEU A 27 -27.21 8.32 4.87
N ARG A 28 -27.72 9.40 4.27
CA ARG A 28 -28.44 9.38 2.98
C ARG A 28 -27.54 8.95 1.81
N LEU A 29 -26.27 9.35 1.84
CA LEU A 29 -25.25 8.96 0.86
C LEU A 29 -24.69 7.54 1.10
N GLY A 30 -25.03 6.90 2.23
CA GLY A 30 -24.50 5.58 2.59
C GLY A 30 -23.00 5.59 2.93
N ILE A 31 -22.46 6.73 3.36
CA ILE A 31 -21.02 6.92 3.65
C ILE A 31 -20.80 6.94 5.16
N ALA A 32 -19.88 6.11 5.64
CA ALA A 32 -19.51 6.12 7.05
C ALA A 32 -18.80 7.42 7.44
N LYS A 33 -19.15 8.00 8.60
CA LYS A 33 -18.52 9.23 9.15
C LYS A 33 -17.00 9.18 9.15
N SER A 34 -16.43 8.05 9.58
CA SER A 34 -14.97 7.85 9.64
C SER A 34 -14.31 7.91 8.26
N THR A 35 -15.02 7.50 7.22
CA THR A 35 -14.53 7.56 5.83
C THR A 35 -14.59 9.00 5.32
N PHE A 36 -15.71 9.69 5.54
CA PHE A 36 -15.87 11.09 5.18
C PHE A 36 -14.80 11.97 5.84
N TYR A 37 -14.62 11.91 7.15
CA TYR A 37 -13.63 12.77 7.82
C TYR A 37 -12.19 12.46 7.43
N LYS A 38 -11.86 11.22 7.04
CA LYS A 38 -10.55 10.89 6.46
C LYS A 38 -10.34 11.60 5.13
N TRP A 39 -11.33 11.59 4.25
CA TRP A 39 -11.27 12.29 2.97
C TRP A 39 -11.27 13.80 3.15
N TYR A 40 -12.13 14.32 4.02
CA TYR A 40 -12.24 15.75 4.32
C TYR A 40 -10.91 16.29 4.87
N LYS A 41 -10.28 15.59 5.81
CA LYS A 41 -8.94 15.97 6.29
C LYS A 41 -7.90 15.95 5.16
N ALA A 42 -7.86 14.89 4.36
CA ALA A 42 -6.90 14.81 3.26
C ALA A 42 -7.12 15.91 2.19
N TYR A 43 -8.38 16.28 1.96
CA TYR A 43 -8.76 17.37 1.09
C TYR A 43 -8.36 18.74 1.64
N LEU A 44 -8.50 18.98 2.95
CA LEU A 44 -8.01 20.20 3.58
C LEU A 44 -6.48 20.31 3.53
N ASP A 45 -5.78 19.19 3.71
CA ASP A 45 -4.31 19.17 3.76
C ASP A 45 -3.68 19.30 2.36
N GLN A 46 -4.26 18.67 1.33
CA GLN A 46 -3.62 18.48 0.01
C GLN A 46 -4.58 18.71 -1.18
N GLY A 47 -5.79 19.22 -0.95
CA GLY A 47 -6.80 19.42 -1.98
C GLY A 47 -7.21 18.12 -2.67
N MET A 48 -7.47 18.20 -3.98
CA MET A 48 -7.83 17.04 -4.81
C MET A 48 -6.77 15.93 -4.78
N VAL A 49 -5.49 16.30 -4.70
CA VAL A 49 -4.37 15.33 -4.67
C VAL A 49 -4.46 14.43 -3.43
N GLY A 50 -4.90 14.97 -2.29
CA GLY A 50 -5.08 14.19 -1.05
C GLY A 50 -6.16 13.12 -1.13
N LEU A 51 -7.10 13.25 -2.08
CA LEU A 51 -8.18 12.29 -2.30
C LEU A 51 -7.77 11.12 -3.19
N GLU A 52 -6.61 11.21 -3.85
CA GLU A 52 -6.08 10.13 -4.68
C GLU A 52 -5.85 8.85 -3.86
N PRO A 53 -6.06 7.69 -4.48
CA PRO A 53 -5.72 6.44 -3.83
C PRO A 53 -4.22 6.44 -3.52
N LYS A 54 -3.89 6.41 -2.23
CA LYS A 54 -2.50 6.25 -1.81
C LYS A 54 -1.98 4.92 -2.38
N PRO A 55 -0.76 4.91 -2.95
CA PRO A 55 -0.14 3.65 -3.33
C PRO A 55 -0.13 2.74 -2.11
N PRO A 56 -0.34 1.42 -2.29
CA PRO A 56 -0.26 0.49 -1.18
C PRO A 56 1.06 0.73 -0.46
N SER A 57 0.99 1.09 0.82
CA SER A 57 2.18 1.22 1.67
C SER A 57 3.05 0.00 1.44
N ASN A 58 4.31 0.25 1.10
CA ASN A 58 5.29 -0.70 0.60
C ASN A 58 5.02 -2.10 1.18
N ARG A 59 4.43 -2.97 0.36
CA ARG A 59 4.22 -4.39 0.70
C ARG A 59 5.59 -5.06 0.67
N ARG A 60 6.48 -4.70 1.59
CA ARG A 60 7.45 -5.68 2.07
C ARG A 60 6.60 -6.77 2.68
N GLN A 61 6.28 -7.76 1.85
CA GLN A 61 5.71 -8.98 2.37
C GLN A 61 6.73 -9.47 3.37
N TRP A 62 6.26 -9.96 4.50
CA TRP A 62 7.11 -10.38 5.61
C TRP A 62 8.27 -11.30 5.15
N ASN A 63 8.08 -12.03 4.05
CA ASN A 63 9.06 -12.95 3.44
C ASN A 63 9.63 -12.47 2.09
N THR A 64 9.67 -11.18 1.80
CA THR A 64 10.33 -10.68 0.58
C THR A 64 11.84 -10.64 0.78
N ILE A 65 12.56 -11.48 0.03
CA ILE A 65 14.04 -11.47 -0.01
C ILE A 65 14.50 -10.13 -0.62
N PRO A 66 15.42 -9.38 0.03
CA PRO A 66 16.03 -8.17 -0.53
C PRO A 66 16.69 -8.42 -1.90
N GLU A 67 16.64 -7.44 -2.80
CA GLU A 67 17.23 -7.59 -4.14
C GLU A 67 18.73 -7.93 -4.09
N GLY A 68 19.49 -7.35 -3.15
CA GLY A 68 20.90 -7.68 -2.98
C GLY A 68 21.15 -9.16 -2.63
N GLU A 69 20.28 -9.76 -1.80
CA GLU A 69 20.37 -11.18 -1.48
C GLU A 69 19.98 -12.06 -2.67
N LYS A 70 19.01 -11.64 -3.48
CA LYS A 70 18.67 -12.35 -4.73
C LYS A 70 19.86 -12.36 -5.69
N THR A 71 20.50 -11.20 -5.90
CA THR A 71 21.69 -11.10 -6.76
C THR A 71 22.81 -12.00 -6.25
N LEU A 72 23.07 -11.99 -4.94
CA LEU A 72 24.06 -12.88 -4.31
C LEU A 72 23.78 -14.36 -4.58
N VAL A 73 22.53 -14.80 -4.45
CA VAL A 73 22.15 -16.21 -4.72
C VAL A 73 22.39 -16.56 -6.18
N VAL A 74 22.07 -15.65 -7.12
CA VAL A 74 22.30 -15.87 -8.55
C VAL A 74 23.78 -15.95 -8.87
N GLU A 75 24.60 -15.04 -8.35
CA GLU A 75 26.06 -15.06 -8.55
C GLU A 75 26.68 -16.36 -8.04
N LEU A 76 26.25 -16.83 -6.87
CA LEU A 76 26.74 -18.09 -6.30
C LEU A 76 26.28 -19.32 -7.07
N ALA A 77 25.06 -19.31 -7.60
CA ALA A 77 24.59 -20.37 -8.47
C ALA A 77 25.39 -20.45 -9.77
N LEU A 78 25.86 -19.30 -10.28
CA LEU A 78 26.75 -19.24 -11.45
C LEU A 78 28.18 -19.69 -11.12
N GLU A 79 28.70 -19.34 -9.95
CA GLU A 79 30.03 -19.78 -9.47
C GLU A 79 30.09 -21.29 -9.18
N TYR A 80 28.99 -21.85 -8.66
CA TYR A 80 28.87 -23.26 -8.27
C TYR A 80 27.76 -23.96 -9.06
N SER A 81 27.88 -23.97 -10.39
CA SER A 81 26.88 -24.57 -11.30
C SER A 81 26.64 -26.07 -11.08
N ASP A 82 27.60 -26.76 -10.48
CA ASP A 82 27.54 -28.20 -10.23
C ASP A 82 26.76 -28.54 -8.95
N LEU A 83 26.47 -27.56 -8.08
CA LEU A 83 25.72 -27.77 -6.85
C LEU A 83 24.21 -27.72 -7.12
N SER A 84 23.49 -28.65 -6.49
CA SER A 84 22.03 -28.55 -6.43
C SER A 84 21.60 -27.32 -5.61
N PRO A 85 20.37 -26.80 -5.80
CA PRO A 85 19.86 -25.68 -5.01
C PRO A 85 19.93 -25.90 -3.49
N ARG A 86 19.81 -27.15 -3.03
CA ARG A 86 19.90 -27.51 -1.62
C ARG A 86 21.33 -27.46 -1.09
N GLU A 87 22.28 -27.96 -1.86
CA GLU A 87 23.71 -27.89 -1.51
C GLU A 87 24.21 -26.44 -1.53
N LEU A 88 23.74 -25.65 -2.50
CA LEU A 88 24.01 -24.22 -2.57
C LEU A 88 23.47 -23.48 -1.33
N ALA A 89 22.24 -23.80 -0.90
CA ALA A 89 21.64 -23.22 0.30
C ALA A 89 22.43 -23.57 1.57
N CYS A 90 22.80 -24.83 1.77
CA CYS A 90 23.64 -25.24 2.90
C CYS A 90 24.97 -24.49 2.89
N LYS A 91 25.63 -24.41 1.73
CA LYS A 91 26.88 -23.66 1.60
C LYS A 91 26.72 -22.18 1.92
N LEU A 92 25.64 -21.55 1.48
CA LEU A 92 25.30 -20.15 1.79
C LEU A 92 25.17 -19.91 3.29
N SER A 93 24.42 -20.77 3.99
CA SER A 93 24.22 -20.66 5.43
C SER A 93 25.51 -20.95 6.21
N ASP A 94 26.26 -21.98 5.82
CA ASP A 94 27.44 -22.43 6.55
C ASP A 94 28.67 -21.53 6.37
N THR A 95 28.87 -20.96 5.17
CA THR A 95 30.08 -20.17 4.86
C THR A 95 29.87 -18.67 4.95
N ARG A 96 28.67 -18.17 4.69
CA ARG A 96 28.38 -16.73 4.64
C ARG A 96 27.40 -16.26 5.72
N GLY A 97 26.80 -17.17 6.50
CA GLY A 97 25.89 -16.81 7.59
C GLY A 97 24.61 -16.10 7.10
N VAL A 98 24.16 -16.44 5.89
CA VAL A 98 22.90 -15.93 5.32
C VAL A 98 21.76 -16.87 5.74
N PHE A 99 20.72 -16.33 6.37
CA PHE A 99 19.58 -17.05 6.97
C PHE A 99 18.24 -16.62 6.37
#